data_AF-A0A6M4FTH3-F1
#
_entry.id   AF-A0A6M4FTH3-F1
#
_cell.length_a   1.000
_cell.length_b   1.000
_cell.length_c   1.000
_cell.angle_alpha   90.00
_cell.angle_beta   90.00
_cell.angle_gamma   90.00
#
_symmetry.space_group_name_H-M   'P 1'
#
loop_
_entity.id
_entity.type
_entity.pdbx_description
1 polymer ?
#
loop_
_entity_poly.entity_id
_entity_poly.type
_entity_poly.pdbx_seq_one_letter_code
_entity_poly.pdbx_strand_id
1 'polypeptide(L)'
;MNASRILEQLMQQAGGQSGRQGGSGSQGGSGLDIKGMLDGLSRQLGGGGEGGAAGQGGGSGLDVKSLLGGGALGLLVGSKRGRKLGGKALKYGAIAGVGALAWKAWQNSRGPGGESPAEGEPVERLGGEARERRSLELLQAMIMAARADGHIDDQERALITQQIDALGADQELHAWVERQLAAPLDAEALARRVDSPQAAREMYLISVAVVDEQNAMERAWLDQLGQALALPGEVTAALEHQAREAG
;
A
#
# COMPACT_ATOMS: atom_id res chain seq x y z
N MET A 1 0.23 15.56 -18.43
CA MET A 1 0.67 14.59 -17.41
C MET A 1 -0.54 13.78 -16.96
N ASN A 2 -0.33 12.49 -16.69
CA ASN A 2 -1.39 11.50 -16.42
C ASN A 2 -1.24 10.80 -15.05
N ALA A 3 -0.77 11.51 -14.03
CA ALA A 3 -0.52 10.97 -12.69
C ALA A 3 -1.78 10.48 -11.96
N SER A 4 -2.95 11.10 -12.18
CA SER A 4 -4.22 10.60 -11.60
C SER A 4 -4.60 9.23 -12.14
N ARG A 5 -4.34 8.97 -13.44
CA ARG A 5 -4.58 7.67 -14.05
C ARG A 5 -3.63 6.61 -13.50
N ILE A 6 -2.38 6.99 -13.23
CA ILE A 6 -1.38 6.14 -12.58
C ILE A 6 -1.79 5.78 -11.15
N LEU A 7 -2.18 6.77 -10.36
CA LEU A 7 -2.68 6.54 -9.00
C LEU A 7 -3.91 5.63 -9.03
N GLU A 8 -4.83 5.86 -9.97
CA GLU A 8 -6.02 5.04 -10.15
C GLU A 8 -5.70 3.60 -10.57
N GLN A 9 -4.74 3.39 -11.46
CA GLN A 9 -4.29 2.07 -11.86
C GLN A 9 -3.57 1.35 -10.71
N LEU A 10 -2.76 2.07 -9.94
CA LEU A 10 -2.13 1.58 -8.72
C LEU A 10 -3.17 1.18 -7.67
N MET A 11 -4.24 1.97 -7.53
CA MET A 11 -5.38 1.64 -6.67
C MET A 11 -6.14 0.41 -7.15
N GLN A 12 -6.39 0.27 -8.45
CA GLN A 12 -7.06 -0.89 -9.03
C GLN A 12 -6.23 -2.17 -8.92
N GLN A 13 -4.90 -2.05 -9.01
CA GLN A 13 -3.97 -3.18 -8.90
C GLN A 13 -3.79 -3.64 -7.44
N ALA A 14 -3.81 -2.72 -6.48
CA ALA A 14 -3.79 -3.04 -5.05
C ALA A 14 -5.16 -3.50 -4.52
N GLY A 15 -6.26 -3.03 -5.10
CA GLY A 15 -7.64 -3.46 -4.80
C GLY A 15 -8.05 -4.76 -5.51
N GLY A 16 -7.09 -5.62 -5.84
CA GLY A 16 -7.24 -6.76 -6.75
C GLY A 16 -8.59 -7.49 -6.70
N GLN A 17 -9.29 -7.42 -7.83
CA GLN A 17 -9.96 -8.56 -8.45
C GLN A 17 -11.19 -9.15 -7.74
N SER A 18 -12.29 -8.38 -7.73
CA SER A 18 -13.64 -8.94 -7.77
C SER A 18 -14.33 -8.50 -9.06
N GLY A 19 -14.35 -9.36 -10.07
CA GLY A 19 -15.24 -9.16 -11.23
C GLY A 19 -14.70 -9.63 -12.58
N ARG A 20 -14.48 -10.94 -12.74
CA ARG A 20 -14.43 -11.55 -14.08
C ARG A 20 -15.00 -12.96 -14.07
N GLN A 21 -16.31 -13.08 -14.26
CA GLN A 21 -16.91 -14.20 -14.99
C GLN A 21 -18.31 -13.79 -15.48
N GLY A 22 -18.50 -13.81 -16.80
CA GLY A 22 -19.77 -13.55 -17.45
C GLY A 22 -20.70 -14.78 -17.47
N GLY A 23 -21.89 -14.58 -18.02
CA GLY A 23 -22.78 -15.68 -18.42
C GLY A 23 -24.25 -15.44 -18.08
N SER A 24 -25.05 -15.34 -19.13
CA SER A 24 -26.51 -15.23 -19.17
C SER A 24 -27.29 -16.23 -18.31
N GLY A 25 -28.45 -15.81 -17.78
CA GLY A 25 -29.52 -16.75 -17.43
C GLY A 25 -30.46 -16.29 -16.31
N SER A 26 -31.64 -15.84 -16.73
CA SER A 26 -32.95 -16.13 -16.11
C SER A 26 -33.15 -15.98 -14.58
N GLN A 27 -33.95 -14.97 -14.24
CA GLN A 27 -35.16 -15.08 -13.41
C GLN A 27 -35.03 -15.22 -11.87
N GLY A 28 -35.28 -14.09 -11.20
CA GLY A 28 -36.25 -14.01 -10.10
C GLY A 28 -35.76 -14.28 -8.68
N GLY A 29 -36.12 -13.39 -7.76
CA GLY A 29 -36.33 -13.73 -6.34
C GLY A 29 -35.27 -13.21 -5.37
N SER A 30 -35.69 -12.25 -4.56
CA SER A 30 -35.00 -11.74 -3.37
C SER A 30 -34.85 -12.81 -2.28
N GLY A 31 -33.65 -12.96 -1.72
CA GLY A 31 -33.40 -13.67 -0.46
C GLY A 31 -32.07 -14.42 -0.42
N LEU A 32 -31.13 -14.02 0.44
CA LEU A 32 -29.92 -14.81 0.73
C LEU A 32 -30.30 -16.00 1.63
N ASP A 33 -30.38 -17.19 1.03
CA ASP A 33 -30.67 -18.45 1.73
C ASP A 33 -29.45 -18.99 2.51
N ILE A 34 -29.26 -18.46 3.72
CA ILE A 34 -28.24 -18.91 4.69
C ILE A 34 -28.40 -20.42 5.04
N LYS A 35 -29.62 -20.94 4.93
CA LYS A 35 -29.92 -22.36 5.22
C LYS A 35 -29.34 -23.32 4.18
N GLY A 36 -29.28 -22.90 2.91
CA GLY A 36 -28.66 -23.70 1.84
C GLY A 36 -27.15 -23.84 2.00
N MET A 37 -26.47 -22.81 2.52
CA MET A 37 -25.04 -22.87 2.83
C MET A 37 -24.74 -23.79 4.01
N LEU A 38 -25.59 -23.83 5.04
CA LEU A 38 -25.38 -24.69 6.21
C LEU A 38 -25.55 -26.19 5.87
N ASP A 39 -26.53 -26.53 5.03
CA ASP A 39 -26.76 -27.90 4.56
C ASP A 39 -25.63 -28.40 3.64
N GLY A 40 -24.99 -27.49 2.89
CA GLY A 40 -23.80 -27.81 2.10
C GLY A 40 -22.58 -28.12 2.97
N LEU A 41 -22.38 -27.36 4.05
CA LEU A 41 -21.25 -27.56 4.96
C LEU A 41 -21.43 -28.82 5.84
N SER A 42 -22.64 -29.14 6.27
CA SER A 42 -22.89 -30.34 7.09
C SER A 42 -22.66 -31.64 6.31
N ARG A 43 -22.93 -31.66 5.00
CA ARG A 43 -22.59 -32.81 4.13
C ARG A 43 -21.10 -32.96 3.89
N GLN A 44 -20.34 -31.86 3.87
CA GLN A 44 -18.89 -31.88 3.75
C GLN A 44 -18.22 -32.38 5.04
N LEU A 45 -18.87 -32.20 6.21
CA LEU A 45 -18.28 -32.46 7.52
C LEU A 45 -18.91 -33.65 8.29
N GLY A 46 -20.00 -34.24 7.81
CA GLY A 46 -20.88 -35.11 8.61
C GLY A 46 -21.22 -36.48 8.04
N GLY A 47 -20.34 -37.14 7.28
CA GLY A 47 -20.57 -38.51 6.80
C GLY A 47 -19.29 -39.34 6.71
N GLY A 48 -19.06 -40.20 7.71
CA GLY A 48 -17.89 -41.08 7.82
C GLY A 48 -18.16 -42.56 7.51
N GLY A 49 -17.06 -43.34 7.47
CA GLY A 49 -16.98 -44.82 7.42
C GLY A 49 -16.81 -45.39 6.00
N GLU A 50 -15.92 -46.34 5.67
CA GLU A 50 -15.20 -47.37 6.43
C GLU A 50 -14.12 -48.01 5.51
N GLY A 51 -13.00 -48.49 6.07
CA GLY A 51 -12.14 -49.47 5.37
C GLY A 51 -10.65 -49.47 5.72
N GLY A 52 -10.25 -50.25 6.73
CA GLY A 52 -9.08 -51.14 6.59
C GLY A 52 -7.72 -50.71 7.19
N ALA A 53 -7.49 -51.18 8.42
CA ALA A 53 -6.31 -51.93 8.86
C ALA A 53 -4.92 -51.27 9.06
N ALA A 54 -4.47 -51.42 10.32
CA ALA A 54 -3.15 -51.92 10.75
C ALA A 54 -1.96 -50.96 10.96
N GLY A 55 -1.29 -51.16 12.11
CA GLY A 55 0.12 -50.81 12.35
C GLY A 55 0.32 -49.49 13.12
N GLN A 56 0.35 -49.48 14.45
CA GLN A 56 1.54 -49.72 15.29
C GLN A 56 2.56 -48.55 15.31
N GLY A 57 2.56 -47.80 16.42
CA GLY A 57 3.76 -47.46 17.20
C GLY A 57 4.78 -46.46 16.65
N GLY A 58 4.79 -45.26 17.25
CA GLY A 58 6.01 -44.64 17.81
C GLY A 58 6.99 -43.92 16.89
N GLY A 59 7.21 -42.63 17.17
CA GLY A 59 8.52 -41.97 17.02
C GLY A 59 8.69 -41.01 15.84
N SER A 60 8.82 -39.72 16.17
CA SER A 60 9.69 -38.73 15.54
C SER A 60 9.92 -38.80 14.02
N GLY A 61 9.27 -37.90 13.26
CA GLY A 61 9.76 -37.54 11.93
C GLY A 61 8.76 -36.78 11.06
N LEU A 62 8.97 -35.46 10.95
CA LEU A 62 8.64 -34.58 9.82
C LEU A 62 7.71 -35.16 8.72
N ASP A 63 6.44 -34.78 8.76
CA ASP A 63 5.49 -35.04 7.67
C ASP A 63 5.66 -34.00 6.54
N VAL A 64 6.58 -34.31 5.63
CA VAL A 64 6.77 -33.60 4.34
C VAL A 64 5.53 -33.68 3.44
N LYS A 65 4.56 -34.56 3.76
CA LYS A 65 3.36 -34.79 2.96
C LYS A 65 2.27 -33.73 3.14
N SER A 66 2.34 -32.88 4.17
CA SER A 66 1.45 -31.71 4.35
C SER A 66 1.92 -30.46 3.58
N LEU A 67 3.06 -30.53 2.86
CA LEU A 67 3.65 -29.39 2.14
C LEU A 67 3.49 -29.47 0.61
N LEU A 68 2.75 -30.46 0.12
CA LEU A 68 2.60 -30.77 -1.31
C LEU A 68 1.19 -30.48 -1.85
N GLY A 69 0.56 -29.43 -1.33
CA GLY A 69 -0.81 -29.06 -1.69
C GLY A 69 -1.03 -27.55 -1.83
N GLY A 70 -0.16 -26.83 -2.56
CA GLY A 70 -0.48 -25.45 -2.95
C GLY A 70 0.70 -24.53 -3.28
N GLY A 71 1.31 -24.71 -4.46
CA GLY A 71 1.95 -23.61 -5.21
C GLY A 71 3.38 -23.21 -4.82
N ALA A 72 4.15 -22.78 -5.82
CA ALA A 72 5.54 -22.31 -5.74
C ALA A 72 5.78 -21.06 -4.87
N LEU A 73 4.79 -20.62 -4.10
CA LEU A 73 4.84 -19.48 -3.19
C LEU A 73 5.27 -19.88 -1.76
N GLY A 74 5.17 -21.17 -1.40
CA GLY A 74 5.51 -21.65 -0.05
C GLY A 74 7.01 -21.75 0.27
N LEU A 75 7.90 -21.66 -0.73
CA LEU A 75 9.36 -21.81 -0.54
C LEU A 75 10.11 -20.47 -0.37
N LEU A 76 9.43 -19.33 -0.42
CA LEU A 76 10.06 -18.01 -0.27
C LEU A 76 9.94 -17.38 1.13
N VAL A 77 9.17 -17.99 2.04
CA VAL A 77 9.00 -17.48 3.42
C VAL A 77 10.16 -17.90 4.35
N GLY A 78 10.97 -18.91 3.96
CA GLY A 78 11.88 -19.58 4.90
C GLY A 78 13.37 -19.23 4.82
N SER A 79 13.88 -18.58 3.76
CA SER A 79 15.34 -18.40 3.61
C SER A 79 15.78 -16.97 3.94
N LYS A 80 16.84 -16.83 4.77
CA LYS A 80 17.53 -15.55 5.06
C LYS A 80 18.00 -14.80 3.78
N ARG A 81 17.97 -15.45 2.61
CA ARG A 81 18.31 -14.89 1.30
C ARG A 81 17.10 -14.31 0.55
N GLY A 82 15.87 -14.78 0.81
CA GLY A 82 14.63 -14.23 0.24
C GLY A 82 14.25 -12.86 0.78
N ARG A 83 14.53 -12.60 2.08
CA ARG A 83 14.31 -11.27 2.70
C ARG A 83 15.11 -10.14 2.03
N LYS A 84 16.26 -10.44 1.43
CA LYS A 84 17.11 -9.43 0.76
C LYS A 84 16.67 -9.07 -0.66
N LEU A 85 15.84 -9.91 -1.30
CA LEU A 85 15.24 -9.59 -2.61
C LEU A 85 13.79 -9.14 -2.50
N GLY A 86 13.06 -9.53 -1.44
CA GLY A 86 11.67 -9.10 -1.19
C GLY A 86 11.50 -7.72 -0.54
N GLY A 87 12.57 -7.10 -0.02
CA GLY A 87 12.48 -5.83 0.72
C GLY A 87 12.41 -4.56 -0.14
N LYS A 88 12.59 -4.66 -1.47
CA LYS A 88 12.56 -3.49 -2.37
C LYS A 88 11.36 -3.46 -3.33
N ALA A 89 10.74 -4.59 -3.63
CA ALA A 89 9.60 -4.66 -4.56
C ALA A 89 8.26 -4.18 -3.95
N LEU A 90 8.12 -4.24 -2.61
CA LEU A 90 6.95 -3.73 -1.90
C LEU A 90 7.00 -2.22 -1.65
N LYS A 91 8.20 -1.61 -1.57
CA LYS A 91 8.40 -0.21 -1.15
C LYS A 91 7.75 0.84 -2.08
N TYR A 92 7.52 0.49 -3.34
CA TYR A 92 7.06 1.44 -4.37
C TYR A 92 5.72 1.05 -5.01
N GLY A 93 4.99 0.08 -4.43
CA GLY A 93 3.90 -0.63 -5.12
C GLY A 93 2.50 -0.52 -4.53
N ALA A 94 2.30 0.12 -3.37
CA ALA A 94 0.99 0.14 -2.71
C ALA A 94 0.71 1.48 -2.01
N ILE A 95 0.34 2.51 -2.77
CA ILE A 95 -0.16 3.79 -2.22
C ILE A 95 -1.69 3.87 -2.25
N ALA A 96 -2.34 2.74 -2.54
CA ALA A 96 -3.79 2.67 -2.61
C ALA A 96 -4.39 2.91 -1.23
N GLY A 97 -5.28 3.90 -1.12
CA GLY A 97 -5.90 4.25 0.14
C GLY A 97 -5.01 5.09 1.05
N VAL A 98 -3.91 5.69 0.55
CA VAL A 98 -3.07 6.61 1.34
C VAL A 98 -3.89 7.73 1.97
N GLY A 99 -4.89 8.27 1.28
CA GLY A 99 -5.78 9.28 1.83
C GLY A 99 -6.68 8.74 2.94
N ALA A 100 -7.29 7.58 2.72
CA ALA A 100 -8.09 6.91 3.73
C ALA A 100 -7.27 6.54 4.99
N LEU A 101 -6.03 6.06 4.81
CA LEU A 101 -5.13 5.71 5.91
C LEU A 101 -4.65 6.95 6.66
N ALA A 102 -4.28 8.03 5.96
CA ALA A 102 -3.91 9.30 6.57
C ALA A 102 -5.06 9.93 7.36
N TRP A 103 -6.28 9.81 6.84
CA TRP A 103 -7.51 10.24 7.52
C TRP A 103 -7.77 9.40 8.78
N LYS A 104 -7.61 8.08 8.70
CA LYS A 104 -7.77 7.15 9.83
C LYS A 104 -6.74 7.39 10.93
N ALA A 105 -5.47 7.53 10.58
CA ALA A 105 -4.39 7.79 11.54
C ALA A 105 -4.64 9.06 12.35
N TRP A 106 -5.05 10.15 11.68
CA TRP A 106 -5.38 11.41 12.33
C TRP A 106 -6.65 11.35 13.19
N GLN A 107 -7.69 10.64 12.75
CA GLN A 107 -8.87 10.44 13.61
C GLN A 107 -8.49 9.66 14.87
N ASN A 108 -7.61 8.67 14.77
CA ASN A 108 -7.18 7.88 15.92
C ASN A 108 -6.30 8.69 16.88
N SER A 109 -5.54 9.68 16.39
CA SER A 109 -4.75 10.57 17.24
C SER A 109 -5.61 11.62 17.96
N ARG A 110 -6.82 11.91 17.46
CA ARG A 110 -7.82 12.73 18.16
C ARG A 110 -8.74 11.85 18.99
N GLY A 111 -8.90 12.16 20.28
CA GLY A 111 -9.90 11.51 21.11
C GLY A 111 -11.33 11.72 20.56
N PRO A 112 -12.29 10.86 20.91
CA PRO A 112 -13.69 11.04 20.52
C PRO A 112 -14.23 12.37 21.08
N GLY A 113 -14.56 13.34 20.21
CA GLY A 113 -15.20 14.59 20.61
C GLY A 113 -14.53 15.90 20.17
N GLY A 114 -13.47 15.86 19.36
CA GLY A 114 -12.91 17.08 18.76
C GLY A 114 -13.82 17.65 17.66
N GLU A 115 -14.08 18.96 17.67
CA GLU A 115 -14.64 19.66 16.50
C GLU A 115 -13.73 19.40 15.29
N SER A 116 -14.31 19.06 14.15
CA SER A 116 -13.56 18.84 12.90
C SER A 116 -13.41 20.17 12.16
N PRO A 117 -12.19 20.72 12.05
CA PRO A 117 -11.89 21.79 11.11
C PRO A 117 -12.18 21.34 9.67
N ALA A 118 -12.12 22.28 8.72
CA ALA A 118 -12.09 21.94 7.31
C ALA A 118 -10.73 21.26 6.98
N GLU A 119 -10.68 19.94 7.18
CA GLU A 119 -9.48 19.12 7.01
C GLU A 119 -9.16 18.81 5.53
N GLY A 120 -10.15 18.97 4.64
CA GLY A 120 -10.08 18.59 3.23
C GLY A 120 -10.41 17.12 2.99
N GLU A 121 -10.59 16.76 1.72
CA GLU A 121 -10.96 15.40 1.32
C GLU A 121 -9.72 14.53 1.01
N PRO A 122 -9.78 13.22 1.29
CA PRO A 122 -8.77 12.26 0.85
C PRO A 122 -8.58 12.26 -0.67
N VAL A 123 -7.35 11.99 -1.14
CA VAL A 123 -7.03 11.95 -2.58
C VAL A 123 -7.94 11.02 -3.38
N GLU A 124 -8.42 9.92 -2.77
CA GLU A 124 -9.33 8.96 -3.42
C GLU A 124 -10.73 9.54 -3.68
N ARG A 125 -11.11 10.61 -3.00
CA ARG A 125 -12.41 11.28 -3.13
C ARG A 125 -12.33 12.54 -3.99
N LEU A 126 -11.14 13.00 -4.33
CA LEU A 126 -10.94 14.12 -5.25
C LEU A 126 -11.31 13.71 -6.68
N GLY A 127 -11.80 14.68 -7.47
CA GLY A 127 -12.13 14.49 -8.88
C GLY A 127 -11.33 15.43 -9.78
N GLY A 128 -11.21 15.06 -11.06
CA GLY A 128 -10.63 15.91 -12.11
C GLY A 128 -9.21 16.41 -11.79
N GLU A 129 -8.98 17.71 -12.04
CA GLU A 129 -7.68 18.35 -11.90
C GLU A 129 -7.13 18.34 -10.46
N ALA A 130 -8.00 18.40 -9.45
CA ALA A 130 -7.56 18.36 -8.06
C ALA A 130 -6.92 17.01 -7.70
N ARG A 131 -7.48 15.90 -8.19
CA ARG A 131 -6.90 14.56 -8.01
C ARG A 131 -5.58 14.42 -8.74
N GLU A 132 -5.49 14.93 -9.98
CA GLU A 132 -4.24 14.94 -10.77
C GLU A 132 -3.12 15.70 -10.05
N ARG A 133 -3.41 16.92 -9.59
CA ARG A 133 -2.46 17.74 -8.84
C ARG A 133 -1.99 17.04 -7.56
N ARG A 134 -2.93 16.55 -6.74
CA ARG A 134 -2.59 15.82 -5.50
C ARG A 134 -1.75 14.57 -5.79
N SER A 135 -2.08 13.83 -6.86
CA SER A 135 -1.32 12.63 -7.26
C SER A 135 0.13 12.98 -7.63
N LEU A 136 0.35 14.09 -8.35
CA LEU A 136 1.70 14.57 -8.67
C LEU A 136 2.48 14.99 -7.42
N GLU A 137 1.83 15.65 -6.47
CA GLU A 137 2.47 16.05 -5.21
C GLU A 137 2.85 14.85 -4.34
N LEU A 138 1.99 13.82 -4.28
CA LEU A 138 2.30 12.57 -3.58
C LEU A 138 3.46 11.82 -4.23
N LEU A 139 3.48 11.77 -5.57
CA LEU A 139 4.62 11.21 -6.31
C LEU A 139 5.90 12.02 -6.04
N GLN A 140 5.81 13.35 -5.96
CA GLN A 140 6.94 14.20 -5.62
C GLN A 140 7.45 13.89 -4.20
N ALA A 141 6.56 13.81 -3.21
CA ALA A 141 6.91 13.48 -1.82
C ALA A 141 7.61 12.12 -1.71
N MET A 142 7.15 11.13 -2.47
CA MET A 142 7.76 9.80 -2.56
C MET A 142 9.16 9.84 -3.20
N ILE A 143 9.35 10.59 -4.30
CA ILE A 143 10.66 10.75 -4.93
C ILE A 143 11.64 11.46 -3.99
N MET A 144 11.19 12.50 -3.27
CA MET A 144 12.04 13.21 -2.32
C MET A 144 12.43 12.33 -1.13
N ALA A 145 11.49 11.53 -0.62
CA ALA A 145 11.75 10.54 0.43
C ALA A 145 12.77 9.48 -0.01
N ALA A 146 12.65 8.95 -1.24
CA ALA A 146 13.59 7.98 -1.80
C ALA A 146 15.01 8.54 -1.99
N ARG A 147 15.15 9.87 -2.02
CA ARG A 147 16.43 10.58 -2.22
C ARG A 147 17.10 11.03 -0.93
N ALA A 148 16.43 10.88 0.21
CA ALA A 148 16.80 11.54 1.45
C ALA A 148 18.18 11.12 1.99
N ASP A 149 18.69 9.95 1.62
CA ASP A 149 20.03 9.47 1.96
C ASP A 149 21.15 10.04 1.05
N GLY A 150 20.78 10.84 0.05
CA GLY A 150 21.69 11.47 -0.90
C GLY A 150 22.17 10.57 -2.04
N HIS A 151 21.68 9.34 -2.15
CA HIS A 151 22.09 8.40 -3.17
C HIS A 151 20.87 7.97 -4.00
N ILE A 152 20.89 8.26 -5.30
CA ILE A 152 20.10 7.51 -6.28
C ILE A 152 21.07 7.02 -7.34
N ASP A 153 21.32 5.73 -7.32
CA ASP A 153 22.11 5.07 -8.35
C ASP A 153 21.26 4.82 -9.62
N ASP A 154 21.93 4.40 -10.69
CA ASP A 154 21.27 4.14 -11.98
C ASP A 154 20.28 2.98 -11.91
N GLN A 155 20.45 2.05 -10.96
CA GLN A 155 19.53 0.93 -10.78
C GLN A 155 18.23 1.41 -10.14
N GLU A 156 18.30 2.24 -9.11
CA GLU A 156 17.15 2.86 -8.45
C GLU A 156 16.39 3.75 -9.41
N ARG A 157 17.13 4.54 -10.22
CA ARG A 157 16.55 5.33 -11.29
C ARG A 157 15.77 4.47 -12.27
N ALA A 158 16.38 3.38 -12.77
CA ALA A 158 15.73 2.46 -13.70
C ALA A 158 14.50 1.77 -13.09
N LEU A 159 14.53 1.43 -11.80
CA LEU A 159 13.37 0.84 -11.10
C LEU A 159 12.21 1.82 -10.98
N ILE A 160 12.48 3.09 -10.65
CA ILE A 160 11.46 4.15 -10.63
C ILE A 160 10.85 4.29 -12.02
N THR A 161 11.66 4.36 -13.08
CA THR A 161 11.19 4.43 -14.47
C THR A 161 10.31 3.24 -14.85
N GLN A 162 10.74 2.01 -14.55
CA GLN A 162 9.97 0.80 -14.83
C GLN A 162 8.63 0.77 -14.10
N GLN A 163 8.59 1.28 -12.87
CA GLN A 163 7.38 1.29 -12.07
C GLN A 163 6.37 2.31 -12.61
N ILE A 164 6.82 3.52 -12.98
CA ILE A 164 5.93 4.51 -13.61
C ILE A 164 5.47 4.05 -15.01
N ASP A 165 6.33 3.35 -15.77
CA ASP A 165 5.97 2.71 -17.04
C ASP A 165 4.85 1.67 -16.86
N ALA A 166 4.98 0.79 -15.85
CA ALA A 166 3.99 -0.23 -15.53
C ALA A 166 2.62 0.37 -15.17
N LEU A 167 2.61 1.60 -14.67
CA LEU A 167 1.42 2.36 -14.34
C LEU A 167 0.87 3.18 -15.52
N GLY A 168 1.54 3.14 -16.69
CA GLY A 168 1.10 3.77 -17.93
C GLY A 168 1.50 5.24 -18.05
N ALA A 169 2.63 5.66 -17.48
CA ALA A 169 3.15 7.03 -17.58
C ALA A 169 3.32 7.52 -19.02
N ASP A 170 2.92 8.77 -19.26
CA ASP A 170 3.20 9.47 -20.52
C ASP A 170 4.62 10.06 -20.54
N GLN A 171 5.12 10.42 -21.72
CA GLN A 171 6.47 11.00 -21.86
C GLN A 171 6.66 12.28 -21.03
N GLU A 172 5.58 13.04 -20.80
CA GLU A 172 5.63 14.27 -20.02
C GLU A 172 5.90 13.96 -18.55
N LEU A 173 5.27 12.92 -18.01
CA LEU A 173 5.49 12.46 -16.65
C LEU A 173 6.90 11.87 -16.49
N HIS A 174 7.40 11.10 -17.45
CA HIS A 174 8.81 10.64 -17.42
C HIS A 174 9.78 11.81 -17.30
N ALA A 175 9.64 12.81 -18.17
CA ALA A 175 10.48 14.00 -18.14
C ALA A 175 10.31 14.78 -16.82
N TRP A 176 9.12 14.77 -16.24
CA TRP A 176 8.87 15.38 -14.94
C TRP A 176 9.57 14.62 -13.80
N VAL A 177 9.50 13.29 -13.78
CA VAL A 177 10.18 12.46 -12.77
C VAL A 177 11.69 12.66 -12.83
N GLU A 178 12.28 12.66 -14.02
CA GLU A 178 13.72 12.95 -14.18
C GLU A 178 14.13 14.31 -13.61
N ARG A 179 13.29 15.34 -13.83
CA ARG A 179 13.52 16.66 -13.21
C ARG A 179 13.42 16.61 -11.70
N GLN A 180 12.48 15.86 -11.13
CA GLN A 180 12.37 15.70 -9.67
C GLN A 180 13.55 14.92 -9.08
N LEU A 181 14.08 13.93 -9.80
CA LEU A 181 15.25 13.17 -9.37
C LEU A 181 16.54 14.01 -9.34
N ALA A 182 16.59 15.10 -10.12
CA ALA A 182 17.71 16.04 -10.15
C ALA A 182 17.51 17.30 -9.27
N ALA A 183 16.29 17.57 -8.83
CA ALA A 183 15.96 18.78 -8.07
C ALA A 183 16.61 18.80 -6.66
N PRO A 184 16.82 19.95 -6.02
CA PRO A 184 17.22 19.98 -4.61
C PRO A 184 16.17 19.36 -3.68
N LEU A 185 16.60 18.76 -2.56
CA LEU A 185 15.70 18.32 -1.49
C LEU A 185 15.25 19.54 -0.66
N ASP A 186 14.02 20.00 -0.88
CA ASP A 186 13.43 21.16 -0.22
C ASP A 186 12.01 20.85 0.29
N ALA A 187 11.91 20.45 1.56
CA ALA A 187 10.62 20.14 2.21
C ALA A 187 9.67 21.36 2.25
N GLU A 188 10.21 22.57 2.35
CA GLU A 188 9.42 23.81 2.35
C GLU A 188 8.81 24.07 0.97
N ALA A 189 9.52 23.74 -0.12
CA ALA A 189 8.96 23.83 -1.47
C ALA A 189 7.80 22.87 -1.70
N LEU A 190 7.83 21.68 -1.09
CA LEU A 190 6.72 20.74 -1.13
C LEU A 190 5.55 21.25 -0.26
N ALA A 191 5.83 21.70 0.97
CA ALA A 191 4.82 22.22 1.89
C ALA A 191 4.02 23.41 1.31
N ARG A 192 4.67 24.28 0.53
CA ARG A 192 3.98 25.40 -0.16
C ARG A 192 2.92 24.97 -1.18
N ARG A 193 2.91 23.71 -1.63
CA ARG A 193 1.94 23.17 -2.60
C ARG A 193 0.73 22.50 -1.94
N VAL A 194 0.83 22.18 -0.66
CA VAL A 194 -0.21 21.52 0.14
C VAL A 194 -1.49 22.35 0.10
N ASP A 195 -2.58 21.75 -0.37
CA ASP A 195 -3.88 22.42 -0.50
C ASP A 195 -4.86 22.11 0.65
N SER A 196 -4.53 21.18 1.55
CA SER A 196 -5.29 20.92 2.77
C SER A 196 -4.48 20.21 3.88
N PRO A 197 -4.92 20.25 5.14
CA PRO A 197 -4.33 19.43 6.21
C PRO A 197 -4.33 17.92 5.91
N GLN A 198 -5.36 17.43 5.21
CA GLN A 198 -5.39 16.06 4.70
C GLN A 198 -4.28 15.79 3.68
N ALA A 199 -3.98 16.74 2.79
CA ALA A 199 -2.86 16.62 1.84
C ALA A 199 -1.52 16.48 2.55
N ALA A 200 -1.28 17.30 3.58
CA ALA A 200 -0.06 17.23 4.39
C ALA A 200 0.13 15.84 5.01
N ARG A 201 -0.95 15.29 5.59
CA ARG A 201 -0.91 13.94 6.18
C ARG A 201 -0.63 12.85 5.16
N GLU A 202 -1.21 12.95 3.96
CA GLU A 202 -0.94 12.01 2.86
C GLU A 202 0.51 12.06 2.38
N MET A 203 1.07 13.27 2.20
CA MET A 203 2.46 13.47 1.78
C MET A 203 3.43 12.96 2.83
N TYR A 204 3.15 13.14 4.12
CA TYR A 204 3.97 12.57 5.18
C TYR A 204 3.87 11.04 5.18
N LEU A 205 2.64 10.48 5.13
CA LEU A 205 2.41 9.04 5.18
C LEU A 205 3.09 8.29 4.01
N ILE A 206 3.02 8.84 2.80
CA ILE A 206 3.67 8.23 1.64
C ILE A 206 5.20 8.27 1.76
N SER A 207 5.77 9.34 2.36
CA SER A 207 7.20 9.41 2.64
C SER A 207 7.64 8.38 3.68
N VAL A 208 6.84 8.14 4.72
CA VAL A 208 7.12 7.08 5.72
C VAL A 208 7.21 5.70 5.07
N ALA A 209 6.35 5.39 4.09
CA ALA A 209 6.36 4.09 3.42
C ALA A 209 7.63 3.83 2.59
N VAL A 210 8.37 4.89 2.25
CA VAL A 210 9.58 4.82 1.40
C VAL A 210 10.84 4.77 2.25
N VAL A 211 10.90 5.62 3.28
CA VAL A 211 12.05 5.81 4.16
C VAL A 211 12.35 4.57 5.00
N ASP A 212 13.62 4.25 5.17
CA ASP A 212 14.14 3.36 6.22
C ASP A 212 14.39 4.16 7.50
N GLU A 213 13.55 3.95 8.53
CA GLU A 213 13.68 4.61 9.83
C GLU A 213 15.03 4.35 10.54
N GLN A 214 15.77 3.30 10.15
CA GLN A 214 17.11 3.03 10.68
C GLN A 214 18.20 3.90 10.04
N ASN A 215 17.92 4.51 8.89
CA ASN A 215 18.83 5.45 8.24
C ASN A 215 18.65 6.85 8.86
N ALA A 216 19.69 7.36 9.52
CA ALA A 216 19.65 8.64 10.20
C ALA A 216 19.37 9.83 9.26
N MET A 217 19.82 9.77 8.00
CA MET A 217 19.57 10.83 7.02
C MET A 217 18.11 10.84 6.58
N GLU A 218 17.55 9.66 6.30
CA GLU A 218 16.15 9.54 5.90
C GLU A 218 15.19 9.86 7.06
N ARG A 219 15.58 9.51 8.29
CA ARG A 219 14.85 9.94 9.50
C ARG A 219 14.85 11.46 9.65
N ALA A 220 16.01 12.11 9.50
CA ALA A 220 16.11 13.56 9.56
C ALA A 220 15.25 14.24 8.47
N TRP A 221 15.13 13.62 7.29
CA TRP A 221 14.22 14.07 6.24
C TRP A 221 12.75 14.00 6.68
N LEU A 222 12.30 12.90 7.29
CA LEU A 222 10.93 12.82 7.82
C LEU A 222 10.68 13.89 8.88
N ASP A 223 11.62 14.08 9.80
CA ASP A 223 11.48 15.10 10.85
C ASP A 223 11.39 16.52 10.24
N GLN A 224 12.18 16.81 9.19
CA GLN A 224 12.13 18.07 8.44
C GLN A 224 10.81 18.22 7.68
N LEU A 225 10.34 17.17 7.02
CA LEU A 225 9.10 17.16 6.27
C LEU A 225 7.89 17.38 7.18
N GLY A 226 7.83 16.72 8.34
CA GLY A 226 6.77 16.90 9.34
C GLY A 226 6.69 18.35 9.83
N GLN A 227 7.84 18.99 10.06
CA GLN A 227 7.92 20.40 10.44
C GLN A 227 7.44 21.34 9.32
N ALA A 228 7.91 21.15 8.09
CA ALA A 228 7.52 21.97 6.94
C ALA A 228 6.01 21.87 6.66
N LEU A 229 5.44 20.67 6.83
CA LEU A 229 4.01 20.40 6.69
C LEU A 229 3.16 20.87 7.88
N ALA A 230 3.80 21.46 8.91
CA ALA A 230 3.17 21.89 10.16
C ALA A 230 2.33 20.79 10.84
N LEU A 231 2.80 19.54 10.78
CA LEU A 231 2.13 18.40 11.41
C LEU A 231 2.50 18.32 12.90
N PRO A 232 1.52 18.26 13.82
CA PRO A 232 1.79 18.01 15.23
C PRO A 232 2.48 16.65 15.44
N GLY A 233 3.35 16.56 16.45
CA GLY A 233 4.13 15.35 16.73
C GLY A 233 3.27 14.12 17.02
N GLU A 234 2.10 14.31 17.63
CA GLU A 234 1.13 13.23 17.84
C GLU A 234 0.52 12.71 16.54
N VAL A 235 0.37 13.56 15.52
CA VAL A 235 -0.15 13.18 14.21
C VAL A 235 0.93 12.44 13.42
N THR A 236 2.17 12.91 13.41
CA THR A 236 3.27 12.21 12.72
C THR A 236 3.51 10.83 13.33
N ALA A 237 3.51 10.72 14.67
CA ALA A 237 3.62 9.44 15.37
C ALA A 237 2.48 8.46 15.02
N ALA A 238 1.24 8.96 14.90
CA ALA A 238 0.10 8.14 14.50
C ALA A 238 0.19 7.68 13.04
N LEU A 239 0.66 8.54 12.13
CA LEU A 239 0.89 8.20 10.72
C LEU A 239 1.99 7.14 10.58
N GLU A 240 3.09 7.29 11.31
CA GLU A 240 4.17 6.30 11.35
C GLU A 240 3.70 4.95 11.89
N HIS A 241 2.91 4.97 12.96
CA HIS A 241 2.28 3.75 13.48
C HIS A 241 1.39 3.09 12.42
N GLN A 242 0.54 3.87 11.74
CA GLN A 242 -0.36 3.35 10.72
C GLN A 242 0.39 2.76 9.52
N ALA A 243 1.52 3.34 9.12
CA ALA A 243 2.36 2.81 8.05
C ALA A 243 2.99 1.46 8.42
N ARG A 244 3.47 1.31 9.66
CA ARG A 244 4.03 0.04 10.16
C ARG A 244 3.00 -1.09 10.26
N GLU A 245 1.73 -0.77 10.49
CA GLU A 245 0.65 -1.77 10.49
C GLU A 245 0.22 -2.22 9.08
N ALA A 246 0.51 -1.40 8.06
CA ALA A 246 0.08 -1.65 6.68
C ALA A 246 1.12 -2.42 5.83
N GLY A 247 2.38 -2.49 6.27
CA GLY A 247 3.49 -3.18 5.60
C GLY A 247 3.87 -4.51 6.26
#